data_AF-A0A6P1IR47-F1
#
_entry.id   AF-A0A6P1IR47-F1
#
_cell.length_a   1.000
_cell.length_b   1.000
_cell.length_c   1.000
_cell.angle_alpha   90.00
_cell.angle_beta   90.00
_cell.angle_gamma   90.00
#
_symmetry.space_group_name_H-M   'P 1'
#
loop_
_entity.id
_entity.type
_entity.pdbx_description
1 polymer ?
#
loop_
_entity_poly.entity_id
_entity_poly.type
_entity_poly.pdbx_seq_one_letter_code
_entity_poly.pdbx_strand_id
1 'polypeptide(L)'
;MPLGLHHQVGHNAVWNMESFQREHCGDGLILSPLHQALPTVKNMDLATRAASLFDPQFYLPTSRKRKLLSYPFFPEQVEGGFQTGTFPVHAPEVARSCVDFQIEQGFRKVVVPTRFLNEMYPEYFEMQGEFSVNAFIEAAGSRPLCLSLAVKASMMTTASWRRMLLDWITSFHQVDELYLMYEHVRDTKQIQDSEFLREALRFFREVMATGLKLTIGYTNTEGLLFSTIGDPNITMGTFENTRIFSVDKFVESDSERRGPRARIYLAGLMNWVQFEDAKRIRDLAPEVWRQVYFPTDWAEQALAQPIDPTFNQPALYKHYFLNMQEHVNELRSMTPSERRHLLQERVAGALRMYRALEPRVQLERHGQAGHLAAWQQALQTF
;
A
#
# COMPACT_ATOMS: atom_id res chain seq x y z
N MET A 1 4.96 14.77 -12.10
CA MET A 1 3.65 14.10 -12.23
C MET A 1 2.83 14.54 -11.03
N PRO A 2 1.51 14.76 -11.15
CA PRO A 2 0.68 15.08 -9.99
C PRO A 2 0.61 13.90 -9.02
N LEU A 3 0.27 14.18 -7.75
CA LEU A 3 -0.03 13.19 -6.71
C LEU A 3 -0.92 12.06 -7.26
N GLY A 4 -0.45 10.82 -7.16
CA GLY A 4 -1.16 9.64 -7.69
C GLY A 4 -1.80 8.77 -6.61
N LEU A 5 -2.83 8.01 -6.98
CA LEU A 5 -3.54 7.06 -6.13
C LEU A 5 -3.68 5.73 -6.86
N HIS A 6 -3.06 4.67 -6.35
CA HIS A 6 -3.15 3.33 -6.94
C HIS A 6 -3.91 2.37 -6.04
N HIS A 7 -4.60 1.40 -6.62
CA HIS A 7 -5.15 0.29 -5.85
C HIS A 7 -4.08 -0.76 -5.57
N GLN A 8 -3.78 -1.02 -4.29
CA GLN A 8 -3.03 -2.22 -3.89
C GLN A 8 -3.98 -3.43 -3.96
N VAL A 9 -3.92 -4.18 -5.06
CA VAL A 9 -4.94 -5.19 -5.36
C VAL A 9 -4.74 -6.46 -4.54
N GLY A 10 -5.77 -6.79 -3.75
CA GLY A 10 -5.78 -7.95 -2.87
C GLY A 10 -6.65 -9.10 -3.37
N HIS A 11 -7.13 -9.91 -2.43
CA HIS A 11 -8.25 -10.81 -2.64
C HIS A 11 -9.48 -10.02 -3.14
N ASN A 12 -10.39 -10.68 -3.88
CA ASN A 12 -11.53 -10.02 -4.55
C ASN A 12 -11.12 -8.86 -5.48
N ALA A 13 -10.08 -9.09 -6.30
CA ALA A 13 -9.52 -8.11 -7.23
C ALA A 13 -10.57 -7.41 -8.13
N VAL A 14 -11.69 -8.08 -8.40
CA VAL A 14 -12.82 -7.52 -9.17
C VAL A 14 -13.34 -6.21 -8.59
N TRP A 15 -13.30 -6.03 -7.27
CA TRP A 15 -13.76 -4.78 -6.65
C TRP A 15 -12.84 -3.61 -7.01
N ASN A 16 -11.53 -3.81 -6.95
CA ASN A 16 -10.54 -2.82 -7.37
C ASN A 16 -10.63 -2.52 -8.86
N MET A 17 -10.76 -3.57 -9.68
CA MET A 17 -10.86 -3.42 -11.14
C MET A 17 -12.12 -2.67 -11.54
N GLU A 18 -13.29 -3.01 -10.98
CA GLU A 18 -14.53 -2.29 -11.28
C GLU A 18 -14.47 -0.84 -10.84
N SER A 19 -13.93 -0.54 -9.65
CA SER A 19 -13.77 0.84 -9.20
C SER A 19 -12.84 1.65 -10.11
N PHE A 20 -11.73 1.04 -10.56
CA PHE A 20 -10.85 1.69 -11.52
C PHE A 20 -11.51 1.91 -12.88
N GLN A 21 -12.12 0.87 -13.45
CA GLN A 21 -12.61 0.88 -14.83
C GLN A 21 -13.93 1.62 -15.01
N ARG A 22 -14.84 1.51 -14.04
CA ARG A 22 -16.23 2.01 -14.16
C ARG A 22 -16.48 3.27 -13.35
N GLU A 23 -15.80 3.41 -12.22
CA GLU A 23 -15.97 4.55 -11.30
C GLU A 23 -14.84 5.58 -11.45
N HIS A 24 -13.87 5.32 -12.33
CA HIS A 24 -12.69 6.16 -12.54
C HIS A 24 -11.95 6.47 -11.23
N CYS A 25 -11.91 5.48 -10.34
CA CYS A 25 -11.30 5.58 -9.03
C CYS A 25 -9.86 5.02 -9.07
N GLY A 26 -8.89 5.85 -8.72
CA GLY A 26 -7.46 5.56 -8.84
C GLY A 26 -6.89 5.80 -10.24
N ASP A 27 -5.57 5.87 -10.31
CA ASP A 27 -4.78 6.10 -11.53
C ASP A 27 -4.18 4.81 -12.10
N GLY A 28 -4.34 3.69 -11.38
CA GLY A 28 -3.82 2.39 -11.78
C GLY A 28 -3.91 1.36 -10.67
N LEU A 29 -3.51 0.14 -10.99
CA LEU A 29 -3.48 -0.99 -10.07
C LEU A 29 -2.03 -1.40 -9.76
N ILE A 30 -1.82 -1.94 -8.57
CA ILE A 30 -0.62 -2.73 -8.25
C ILE A 30 -1.08 -4.18 -8.12
N LEU A 31 -0.80 -4.95 -9.16
CA LEU A 31 -1.13 -6.37 -9.27
C LEU A 31 0.00 -7.21 -8.69
N SER A 32 -0.33 -8.41 -8.23
CA SER A 32 0.63 -9.31 -7.61
C SER A 32 0.27 -10.78 -7.82
N PRO A 33 1.28 -11.66 -8.04
CA PRO A 33 1.06 -13.10 -8.10
C PRO A 33 0.65 -13.69 -6.73
N LEU A 34 0.82 -12.94 -5.64
CA LEU A 34 0.32 -13.31 -4.31
C LEU A 34 -1.22 -13.36 -4.28
N HIS A 35 -1.88 -12.46 -5.02
CA HIS A 35 -3.32 -12.26 -4.93
C HIS A 35 -4.06 -12.62 -6.23
N GLN A 36 -3.41 -12.56 -7.38
CA GLN A 36 -3.98 -12.92 -8.68
C GLN A 36 -3.23 -14.14 -9.25
N ALA A 37 -3.96 -15.08 -9.85
CA ALA A 37 -3.34 -16.18 -10.58
C ALA A 37 -2.97 -15.74 -12.00
N LEU A 38 -1.99 -16.40 -12.63
CA LEU A 38 -1.50 -16.07 -13.96
C LEU A 38 -2.61 -15.86 -15.01
N PRO A 39 -3.63 -16.74 -15.14
CA PRO A 39 -4.70 -16.56 -16.13
C PRO A 39 -5.53 -15.29 -15.88
N THR A 40 -5.76 -14.94 -14.61
CA THR A 40 -6.51 -13.72 -14.25
C THR A 40 -5.80 -12.47 -14.75
N VAL A 41 -4.47 -12.42 -14.64
CA VAL A 41 -3.67 -11.29 -15.11
C VAL A 41 -3.59 -11.26 -16.64
N LYS A 42 -3.40 -12.42 -17.29
CA LYS A 42 -3.37 -12.52 -18.76
C LYS A 42 -4.68 -12.14 -19.43
N ASN A 43 -5.81 -12.38 -18.78
CA ASN A 43 -7.13 -12.06 -19.31
C ASN A 43 -7.60 -10.63 -19.01
N MET A 44 -6.82 -9.86 -18.24
CA MET A 44 -7.12 -8.44 -17.99
C MET A 44 -6.98 -7.63 -19.28
N ASP A 45 -7.81 -6.59 -19.44
CA ASP A 45 -7.72 -5.69 -20.57
C ASP A 45 -6.37 -4.95 -20.59
N LEU A 46 -5.87 -4.72 -21.81
CA LEU A 46 -4.56 -4.11 -22.02
C LEU A 46 -4.49 -2.69 -21.45
N ALA A 47 -5.57 -1.91 -21.53
CA ALA A 47 -5.61 -0.55 -21.00
C ALA A 47 -5.40 -0.52 -19.47
N THR A 48 -6.05 -1.43 -18.75
CA THR A 48 -5.84 -1.58 -17.30
C THR A 48 -4.42 -2.01 -16.98
N ARG A 49 -3.85 -2.97 -17.72
CA ARG A 49 -2.44 -3.36 -17.52
C ARG A 49 -1.47 -2.22 -17.81
N ALA A 50 -1.69 -1.45 -18.87
CA ALA A 50 -0.85 -0.31 -19.26
C ALA A 50 -0.86 0.82 -18.22
N ALA A 51 -1.93 0.97 -17.44
CA ALA A 51 -1.98 1.90 -16.31
C ALA A 51 -1.35 1.34 -15.02
N SER A 52 -1.10 0.03 -14.98
CA SER A 52 -0.79 -0.70 -13.74
C SER A 52 0.68 -1.12 -13.63
N LEU A 53 1.10 -1.37 -12.39
CA LEU A 53 2.34 -2.10 -12.07
C LEU A 53 2.01 -3.55 -11.77
N PHE A 54 2.92 -4.45 -12.13
CA PHE A 54 2.90 -5.83 -11.67
C PHE A 54 4.09 -6.05 -10.74
N ASP A 55 3.84 -6.19 -9.45
CA ASP A 55 4.87 -6.51 -8.47
C ASP A 55 5.08 -8.04 -8.43
N PRO A 56 6.26 -8.57 -8.82
CA PRO A 56 6.52 -10.01 -8.81
C PRO A 56 6.55 -10.65 -7.41
N GLN A 57 6.69 -9.83 -6.36
CA GLN A 57 6.64 -10.22 -4.94
C GLN A 57 7.68 -11.27 -4.52
N PHE A 58 8.94 -11.06 -4.86
CA PHE A 58 10.04 -11.95 -4.43
C PHE A 58 10.44 -11.74 -2.95
N TYR A 59 9.62 -11.03 -2.17
CA TYR A 59 9.90 -10.69 -0.78
C TYR A 59 10.15 -11.92 0.08
N LEU A 60 9.37 -13.00 -0.11
CA LEU A 60 9.60 -14.30 0.50
C LEU A 60 9.69 -15.37 -0.61
N PRO A 61 10.90 -15.61 -1.17
CA PRO A 61 11.07 -16.44 -2.36
C PRO A 61 10.76 -17.92 -2.13
N THR A 62 10.76 -18.38 -0.87
CA THR A 62 10.39 -19.74 -0.44
C THR A 62 8.88 -19.95 -0.26
N SER A 63 8.06 -18.95 -0.56
CA SER A 63 6.61 -19.04 -0.37
C SER A 63 6.01 -20.12 -1.28
N ARG A 64 5.17 -20.99 -0.70
CA ARG A 64 4.50 -22.08 -1.42
C ARG A 64 3.06 -21.80 -1.80
N LYS A 65 2.61 -20.54 -1.65
CA LYS A 65 1.23 -20.18 -1.96
C LYS A 65 0.89 -20.49 -3.42
N ARG A 66 -0.19 -21.26 -3.61
CA ARG A 66 -0.67 -21.74 -4.92
C ARG A 66 -0.67 -20.70 -6.05
N LYS A 67 -1.03 -19.43 -5.76
CA LYS A 67 -1.07 -18.37 -6.78
C LYS A 67 0.33 -17.91 -7.21
N LEU A 68 1.28 -17.83 -6.28
CA LEU A 68 2.68 -17.53 -6.62
C LEU A 68 3.26 -18.61 -7.51
N LEU A 69 3.03 -19.88 -7.14
CA LEU A 69 3.44 -21.05 -7.92
C LEU A 69 2.73 -21.20 -9.27
N SER A 70 1.72 -20.36 -9.58
CA SER A 70 1.12 -20.33 -10.93
C SER A 70 1.95 -19.54 -11.94
N TYR A 71 3.02 -18.86 -11.49
CA TYR A 71 3.92 -18.10 -12.33
C TYR A 71 5.26 -18.85 -12.45
N PRO A 72 5.69 -19.23 -13.66
CA PRO A 72 6.86 -20.09 -13.85
C PRO A 72 8.17 -19.43 -13.42
N PHE A 73 8.22 -18.10 -13.39
CA PHE A 73 9.38 -17.34 -12.92
C PHE A 73 9.43 -17.17 -11.39
N PHE A 74 8.44 -17.65 -10.62
CA PHE A 74 8.51 -17.46 -9.17
C PHE A 74 9.66 -18.27 -8.57
N PRO A 75 10.48 -17.74 -7.62
CA PRO A 75 11.72 -18.38 -7.21
C PRO A 75 11.57 -19.81 -6.69
N GLU A 76 10.49 -20.15 -6.00
CA GLU A 76 10.22 -21.52 -5.51
C GLU A 76 9.92 -22.52 -6.65
N GLN A 77 9.73 -22.07 -7.91
CA GLN A 77 9.49 -22.93 -9.07
C GLN A 77 10.77 -23.46 -9.74
N VAL A 78 11.95 -22.96 -9.36
CA VAL A 78 13.22 -23.49 -9.90
C VAL A 78 13.45 -24.93 -9.46
N GLU A 79 14.28 -25.66 -10.21
CA GLU A 79 14.63 -27.04 -9.85
C GLU A 79 15.23 -27.10 -8.43
N GLY A 80 14.64 -27.91 -7.55
CA GLY A 80 15.06 -28.02 -6.14
C GLY A 80 14.54 -26.92 -5.20
N GLY A 81 13.69 -26.01 -5.69
CA GLY A 81 13.11 -24.90 -4.92
C GLY A 81 14.11 -23.77 -4.63
N PHE A 82 13.65 -22.70 -3.97
CA PHE A 82 14.55 -21.60 -3.65
C PHE A 82 15.56 -22.00 -2.56
N GLN A 83 16.85 -21.91 -2.86
CA GLN A 83 17.93 -22.09 -1.89
C GLN A 83 18.98 -21.01 -2.07
N THR A 84 19.35 -20.32 -0.99
CA THR A 84 20.30 -19.19 -1.01
C THR A 84 21.65 -19.55 -1.64
N GLY A 85 22.15 -20.77 -1.46
CA GLY A 85 23.46 -21.16 -2.01
C GLY A 85 23.47 -21.46 -3.51
N THR A 86 22.33 -21.83 -4.11
CA THR A 86 22.25 -22.31 -5.50
C THR A 86 21.42 -21.41 -6.41
N PHE A 87 20.49 -20.62 -5.83
CA PHE A 87 19.61 -19.74 -6.59
C PHE A 87 20.33 -18.74 -7.51
N PRO A 88 21.52 -18.18 -7.18
CA PRO A 88 22.21 -17.26 -8.09
C PRO A 88 22.46 -17.83 -9.49
N VAL A 89 22.58 -19.16 -9.64
CA VAL A 89 22.71 -19.83 -10.96
C VAL A 89 21.41 -19.76 -11.77
N HIS A 90 20.26 -19.76 -11.11
CA HIS A 90 18.93 -19.68 -11.74
C HIS A 90 18.43 -18.24 -11.92
N ALA A 91 19.01 -17.27 -11.20
CA ALA A 91 18.56 -15.88 -11.20
C ALA A 91 18.46 -15.25 -12.62
N PRO A 92 19.41 -15.48 -13.55
CA PRO A 92 19.30 -14.92 -14.91
C PRO A 92 18.09 -15.42 -15.70
N GLU A 93 17.77 -16.72 -15.61
CA GLU A 93 16.62 -17.32 -16.30
C GLU A 93 15.30 -16.84 -15.69
N VAL A 94 15.22 -16.84 -14.36
CA VAL A 94 14.05 -16.33 -13.61
C VAL A 94 13.79 -14.86 -13.95
N ALA A 95 14.84 -14.03 -13.93
CA ALA A 95 14.75 -12.62 -14.26
C ALA A 95 14.25 -12.41 -15.68
N ARG A 96 14.85 -13.11 -16.67
CA ARG A 96 14.42 -13.02 -18.07
C ARG A 96 12.95 -13.40 -18.24
N SER A 97 12.53 -14.54 -17.67
CA SER A 97 11.14 -15.00 -17.76
C SER A 97 10.15 -14.01 -17.12
N CYS A 98 10.53 -13.39 -15.99
CA CYS A 98 9.70 -12.39 -15.33
C CYS A 98 9.62 -11.06 -16.11
N VAL A 99 10.76 -10.60 -16.64
CA VAL A 99 10.83 -9.38 -17.47
C VAL A 99 10.04 -9.55 -18.76
N ASP A 100 10.22 -10.68 -19.45
CA ASP A 100 9.48 -11.00 -20.69
C ASP A 100 7.98 -11.04 -20.42
N PHE A 101 7.55 -11.70 -19.34
CA PHE A 101 6.14 -11.70 -18.93
C PHE A 101 5.61 -10.27 -18.74
N GLN A 102 6.34 -9.42 -18.00
CA GLN A 102 5.88 -8.06 -17.74
C GLN A 102 5.74 -7.22 -19.02
N ILE A 103 6.68 -7.37 -19.95
CA ILE A 103 6.67 -6.70 -21.26
C ILE A 103 5.53 -7.22 -22.13
N GLU A 104 5.39 -8.54 -22.26
CA GLU A 104 4.34 -9.18 -23.05
C GLU A 104 2.93 -8.80 -22.57
N GLN A 105 2.76 -8.65 -21.25
CA GLN A 105 1.48 -8.21 -20.68
C GLN A 105 1.24 -6.70 -20.84
N GLY A 106 2.24 -5.92 -21.25
CA GLY A 106 2.10 -4.49 -21.49
C GLY A 106 1.89 -3.69 -20.22
N PHE A 107 2.56 -4.05 -19.12
CA PHE A 107 2.53 -3.25 -17.90
C PHE A 107 3.22 -1.90 -18.10
N ARG A 108 2.83 -0.91 -17.28
CA ARG A 108 3.36 0.46 -17.34
C ARG A 108 4.89 0.50 -17.33
N LYS A 109 5.49 -0.39 -16.54
CA LYS A 109 6.93 -0.45 -16.30
C LYS A 109 7.32 -1.85 -15.84
N VAL A 110 8.56 -2.24 -16.15
CA VAL A 110 9.16 -3.47 -15.61
C VAL A 110 9.54 -3.21 -14.15
N VAL A 111 9.00 -4.03 -13.26
CA VAL A 111 9.31 -4.01 -11.84
C VAL A 111 10.43 -5.00 -11.54
N VAL A 112 11.49 -4.50 -10.90
CA VAL A 112 12.62 -5.26 -10.38
C VAL A 112 12.33 -5.60 -8.92
N PRO A 113 12.09 -6.87 -8.57
CA PRO A 113 11.73 -7.23 -7.20
C PRO A 113 12.97 -7.34 -6.31
N THR A 114 12.78 -7.14 -5.01
CA THR A 114 13.77 -7.43 -3.97
C THR A 114 13.24 -8.49 -3.00
N ARG A 115 14.16 -9.07 -2.22
CA ARG A 115 13.80 -9.91 -1.07
C ARG A 115 13.49 -9.04 0.14
N PHE A 116 12.59 -9.50 1.00
CA PHE A 116 12.46 -8.93 2.33
C PHE A 116 13.49 -9.59 3.24
N LEU A 117 14.40 -8.79 3.77
CA LEU A 117 15.44 -9.24 4.70
C LEU A 117 15.14 -8.58 6.05
N ASN A 118 14.96 -9.42 7.07
CA ASN A 118 14.45 -9.03 8.38
C ASN A 118 15.50 -8.30 9.25
N GLU A 119 16.75 -8.23 8.78
CA GLU A 119 17.91 -7.81 9.56
C GLU A 119 18.75 -6.78 8.81
N MET A 120 19.45 -5.98 9.60
CA MET A 120 20.35 -4.90 9.18
C MET A 120 21.80 -5.40 9.26
N TYR A 121 22.20 -6.28 8.34
CA TYR A 121 23.57 -6.82 8.26
C TYR A 121 24.36 -6.23 7.08
N PRO A 122 25.70 -6.20 7.13
CA PRO A 122 26.55 -5.55 6.12
C PRO A 122 26.27 -5.96 4.66
N GLU A 123 25.96 -7.24 4.44
CA GLU A 123 25.78 -7.87 3.14
C GLU A 123 24.37 -7.65 2.54
N TYR A 124 23.51 -6.82 3.16
CA TYR A 124 22.12 -6.60 2.74
C TYR A 124 22.03 -6.29 1.24
N PHE A 125 22.84 -5.34 0.77
CA PHE A 125 22.81 -4.86 -0.61
C PHE A 125 23.40 -5.84 -1.61
N GLU A 126 24.48 -6.52 -1.22
CA GLU A 126 25.12 -7.56 -2.02
C GLU A 126 24.13 -8.70 -2.28
N MET A 127 23.43 -9.15 -1.24
CA MET A 127 22.41 -10.19 -1.39
C MET A 127 21.25 -9.75 -2.28
N GLN A 128 20.78 -8.50 -2.19
CA GLN A 128 19.76 -8.03 -3.13
C GLN A 128 20.25 -8.09 -4.59
N GLY A 129 21.52 -7.71 -4.82
CA GLY A 129 22.19 -7.78 -6.11
C GLY A 129 22.26 -9.20 -6.67
N GLU A 130 22.84 -10.12 -5.90
CA GLU A 130 23.08 -11.51 -6.31
C GLU A 130 21.80 -12.30 -6.56
N PHE A 131 20.75 -12.11 -5.74
CA PHE A 131 19.54 -12.92 -5.86
C PHE A 131 18.53 -12.40 -6.88
N SER A 132 18.57 -11.11 -7.21
CA SER A 132 17.49 -10.53 -8.03
C SER A 132 17.96 -9.33 -8.83
N VAL A 133 18.42 -8.27 -8.18
CA VAL A 133 18.49 -6.94 -8.79
C VAL A 133 19.40 -6.91 -10.02
N ASN A 134 20.59 -7.52 -9.95
CA ASN A 134 21.54 -7.51 -11.07
C ASN A 134 20.99 -8.27 -12.29
N ALA A 135 20.43 -9.46 -12.07
CA ALA A 135 19.87 -10.28 -13.14
C ALA A 135 18.68 -9.61 -13.84
N PHE A 136 17.81 -8.92 -13.09
CA PHE A 136 16.68 -8.18 -13.65
C PHE A 136 17.10 -6.94 -14.44
N ILE A 137 18.09 -6.19 -13.94
CA ILE A 137 18.68 -5.05 -14.64
C ILE A 137 19.29 -5.50 -15.98
N GLU A 138 20.07 -6.59 -15.96
CA GLU A 138 20.64 -7.17 -17.18
C GLU A 138 19.56 -7.62 -18.16
N ALA A 139 18.56 -8.38 -17.69
CA ALA A 139 17.48 -8.88 -18.53
C ALA A 139 16.62 -7.77 -19.15
N ALA A 140 16.43 -6.65 -18.44
CA ALA A 140 15.65 -5.52 -18.94
C ALA A 140 16.39 -4.69 -20.01
N GLY A 141 17.72 -4.76 -20.07
CA GLY A 141 18.53 -3.90 -20.94
C GLY A 141 18.31 -2.42 -20.60
N SER A 142 18.28 -1.53 -21.61
CA SER A 142 18.20 -0.07 -21.41
C SER A 142 16.80 0.47 -21.03
N ARG A 143 15.88 -0.38 -20.61
CA ARG A 143 14.49 0.03 -20.31
C ARG A 143 14.42 0.78 -18.98
N PRO A 144 13.54 1.79 -18.82
CA PRO A 144 13.26 2.37 -17.51
C PRO A 144 12.64 1.35 -16.55
N LEU A 145 13.10 1.35 -15.30
CA LEU A 145 12.78 0.34 -14.29
C LEU A 145 12.10 0.92 -13.05
N CYS A 146 11.20 0.13 -12.47
CA CYS A 146 10.66 0.37 -11.14
C CYS A 146 11.36 -0.59 -10.16
N LEU A 147 12.14 -0.07 -9.22
CA LEU A 147 12.69 -0.90 -8.15
C LEU A 147 11.64 -1.12 -7.08
N SER A 148 11.27 -2.38 -6.82
CA SER A 148 10.37 -2.72 -5.74
C SER A 148 11.15 -3.08 -4.49
N LEU A 149 10.95 -2.33 -3.39
CA LEU A 149 11.74 -2.43 -2.18
C LEU A 149 10.87 -2.56 -0.92
N ALA A 150 10.99 -3.70 -0.23
CA ALA A 150 10.37 -3.91 1.08
C ALA A 150 11.43 -3.86 2.19
N VAL A 151 11.25 -2.93 3.14
CA VAL A 151 12.21 -2.69 4.24
C VAL A 151 11.53 -2.75 5.60
N LYS A 152 12.34 -2.88 6.66
CA LYS A 152 11.88 -2.56 8.01
C LYS A 152 11.79 -1.05 8.19
N ALA A 153 10.84 -0.60 9.00
CA ALA A 153 10.75 0.78 9.45
C ALA A 153 12.09 1.32 9.99
N SER A 154 12.81 0.50 10.77
CA SER A 154 14.11 0.87 11.35
C SER A 154 15.20 1.19 10.33
N MET A 155 15.15 0.59 9.14
CA MET A 155 16.12 0.88 8.08
C MET A 155 15.93 2.29 7.51
N MET A 156 14.69 2.79 7.51
CA MET A 156 14.37 4.16 7.09
C MET A 156 14.64 5.18 8.18
N THR A 157 14.46 4.82 9.45
CA THR A 157 14.60 5.77 10.58
C THR A 157 16.02 5.85 11.14
N THR A 158 16.84 4.80 10.97
CA THR A 158 18.23 4.80 11.42
C THR A 158 19.12 5.55 10.42
N ALA A 159 19.74 6.65 10.84
CA ALA A 159 20.44 7.56 9.93
C ALA A 159 21.56 6.91 9.08
N SER A 160 22.32 5.96 9.62
CA SER A 160 23.35 5.23 8.85
C SER A 160 22.73 4.38 7.75
N TRP A 161 21.74 3.55 8.11
CA TRP A 161 21.00 2.70 7.18
C TRP A 161 20.21 3.48 6.15
N ARG A 162 19.60 4.58 6.54
CA ARG A 162 18.90 5.48 5.63
C ARG A 162 19.80 5.98 4.51
N ARG A 163 21.03 6.41 4.84
CA ARG A 163 22.02 6.84 3.84
C ARG A 163 22.44 5.68 2.93
N MET A 164 22.77 4.52 3.51
CA MET A 164 23.15 3.35 2.72
C MET A 164 22.03 2.92 1.75
N LEU A 165 20.76 2.98 2.18
CA LEU A 165 19.62 2.71 1.32
C LEU A 165 19.52 3.72 0.17
N LEU A 166 19.66 5.02 0.44
CA LEU A 166 19.63 6.06 -0.60
C LEU A 166 20.77 5.86 -1.62
N ASP A 167 21.99 5.65 -1.14
CA ASP A 167 23.16 5.42 -2.00
C ASP A 167 22.95 4.19 -2.89
N TRP A 168 22.42 3.10 -2.33
CA TRP A 168 22.14 1.89 -3.08
C TRP A 168 21.03 2.08 -4.12
N ILE A 169 19.88 2.65 -3.73
CA ILE A 169 18.73 2.88 -4.64
C ILE A 169 19.15 3.76 -5.83
N THR A 170 20.02 4.75 -5.60
CA THR A 170 20.48 5.69 -6.64
C THR A 170 21.63 5.17 -7.49
N SER A 171 22.24 4.03 -7.15
CA SER A 171 23.33 3.42 -7.93
C SER A 171 22.87 2.84 -9.27
N PHE A 172 21.57 2.67 -9.48
CA PHE A 172 20.99 2.03 -10.65
C PHE A 172 20.47 3.06 -11.67
N HIS A 173 21.27 3.40 -12.67
CA HIS A 173 20.92 4.43 -13.67
C HIS A 173 19.63 4.19 -14.46
N GLN A 174 19.18 2.93 -14.58
CA GLN A 174 17.95 2.57 -15.30
C GLN A 174 16.69 2.71 -14.43
N VAL A 175 16.85 2.80 -13.11
CA VAL A 175 15.74 2.95 -12.18
C VAL A 175 15.32 4.41 -12.14
N ASP A 176 14.09 4.71 -12.57
CA ASP A 176 13.49 6.05 -12.51
C ASP A 176 12.29 6.11 -11.55
N GLU A 177 11.93 4.98 -10.95
CA GLU A 177 10.83 4.86 -10.00
C GLU A 177 11.16 3.85 -8.89
N LEU A 178 10.86 4.22 -7.65
CA LEU A 178 10.91 3.35 -6.49
C LEU A 178 9.48 3.02 -6.07
N TYR A 179 9.12 1.73 -6.06
CA TYR A 179 7.96 1.22 -5.35
C TYR A 179 8.41 0.74 -3.97
N LEU A 180 8.08 1.50 -2.94
CA LEU A 180 8.56 1.31 -1.58
C LEU A 180 7.44 0.88 -0.64
N MET A 181 7.70 -0.12 0.17
CA MET A 181 6.84 -0.54 1.26
C MET A 181 7.68 -0.84 2.49
N TYR A 182 7.05 -0.70 3.65
CA TYR A 182 7.73 -0.88 4.92
C TYR A 182 6.92 -1.76 5.86
N GLU A 183 7.63 -2.60 6.60
CA GLU A 183 7.08 -3.30 7.74
C GLU A 183 7.33 -2.48 9.01
N HIS A 184 6.25 -2.01 9.62
CA HIS A 184 6.24 -1.28 10.88
C HIS A 184 5.41 -2.05 11.89
N VAL A 185 6.05 -2.52 12.95
CA VAL A 185 5.38 -3.26 14.04
C VAL A 185 4.52 -2.27 14.81
N ARG A 186 3.22 -2.55 14.89
CA ARG A 186 2.24 -1.67 15.53
C ARG A 186 1.07 -2.47 16.10
N ASP A 187 0.51 -1.88 17.14
CA ASP A 187 -0.58 -2.42 17.95
C ASP A 187 -1.98 -2.06 17.41
N THR A 188 -2.04 -1.05 16.56
CA THR A 188 -3.26 -0.52 15.97
C THR A 188 -3.14 -0.42 14.45
N LYS A 189 -4.29 -0.39 13.76
CA LYS A 189 -4.34 -0.32 12.30
C LYS A 189 -3.84 1.01 11.74
N GLN A 190 -4.04 2.10 12.49
CA GLN A 190 -3.46 3.41 12.19
C GLN A 190 -2.14 3.57 12.95
N ILE A 191 -1.20 4.31 12.38
CA ILE A 191 0.11 4.58 13.00
C ILE A 191 -0.06 5.60 14.13
N GLN A 192 0.38 5.25 15.34
CA GLN A 192 0.36 6.12 16.54
C GLN A 192 1.77 6.60 16.95
N ASP A 193 2.75 6.44 16.06
CA ASP A 193 4.14 6.83 16.27
C ASP A 193 4.49 8.07 15.43
N SER A 194 4.56 9.23 16.10
CA SER A 194 4.88 10.50 15.44
C SER A 194 6.33 10.57 14.95
N GLU A 195 7.25 9.92 15.67
CA GLU A 195 8.66 9.94 15.32
C GLU A 195 8.90 9.13 14.04
N PHE A 196 8.33 7.93 13.98
CA PHE A 196 8.36 7.13 12.76
C PHE A 196 7.76 7.88 11.57
N LEU A 197 6.57 8.49 11.71
CA LEU A 197 5.95 9.24 10.62
C LEU A 197 6.83 10.40 10.12
N ARG A 198 7.46 11.15 11.03
CA ARG A 198 8.37 12.24 10.68
C ARG A 198 9.60 11.73 9.92
N GLU A 199 10.22 10.66 10.40
CA GLU A 199 11.40 10.07 9.75
C GLU A 199 11.04 9.41 8.40
N ALA A 200 9.86 8.80 8.28
CA ALA A 200 9.36 8.27 7.02
C ALA A 200 9.12 9.39 5.99
N LEU A 201 8.44 10.48 6.38
CA LEU A 201 8.26 11.66 5.52
C LEU A 201 9.60 12.24 5.06
N ARG A 202 10.60 12.31 5.97
CA ARG A 202 11.96 12.74 5.64
C ARG A 202 12.60 11.82 4.61
N PHE A 203 12.58 10.51 4.83
CA PHE A 203 13.17 9.54 3.90
C PHE A 203 12.50 9.60 2.52
N PHE A 204 11.17 9.65 2.46
CA PHE A 204 10.45 9.73 1.21
C PHE A 204 10.77 11.02 0.44
N ARG A 205 10.90 12.16 1.14
CA ARG A 205 11.35 13.42 0.54
C ARG A 205 12.79 13.32 0.02
N GLU A 206 13.69 12.68 0.77
CA GLU A 206 15.07 12.44 0.35
C GLU A 206 15.12 11.57 -0.92
N VAL A 207 14.32 10.49 -1.00
CA VAL A 207 14.18 9.67 -2.21
C VAL A 207 13.72 10.52 -3.40
N MET A 208 12.65 11.30 -3.24
CA MET A 208 12.15 12.14 -4.34
C MET A 208 13.14 13.23 -4.78
N ALA A 209 13.94 13.75 -3.84
CA ALA A 209 14.98 14.73 -4.15
C ALA A 209 16.12 14.18 -5.03
N THR A 210 16.25 12.85 -5.15
CA THR A 210 17.17 12.21 -6.10
C THR A 210 16.68 12.25 -7.55
N GLY A 211 15.43 12.68 -7.78
CA GLY A 211 14.77 12.69 -9.09
C GLY A 211 13.95 11.42 -9.37
N LEU A 212 13.98 10.43 -8.49
CA LEU A 212 13.16 9.23 -8.59
C LEU A 212 11.68 9.54 -8.37
N LYS A 213 10.82 8.92 -9.18
CA LYS A 213 9.39 8.81 -8.86
C LYS A 213 9.23 7.88 -7.67
N LEU A 214 8.29 8.17 -6.77
CA LEU A 214 8.05 7.36 -5.58
C LEU A 214 6.62 6.86 -5.56
N THR A 215 6.45 5.54 -5.44
CA THR A 215 5.17 4.87 -5.18
C THR A 215 5.24 4.23 -3.78
N ILE A 216 4.37 4.64 -2.86
CA ILE A 216 4.34 4.14 -1.49
C ILE A 216 3.23 3.09 -1.37
N GLY A 217 3.66 1.83 -1.26
CA GLY A 217 2.80 0.66 -1.19
C GLY A 217 2.20 0.40 0.17
N TYR A 218 1.10 -0.33 0.19
CA TYR A 218 0.43 -0.78 1.40
C TYR A 218 0.17 0.36 2.41
N THR A 219 -0.37 1.48 1.94
CA THR A 219 -0.73 2.60 2.82
C THR A 219 -2.17 2.48 3.31
N ASN A 220 -2.40 2.76 4.58
CA ASN A 220 -3.73 3.04 5.11
C ASN A 220 -3.99 4.56 5.02
N THR A 221 -4.86 5.12 5.85
CA THR A 221 -5.23 6.55 5.79
C THR A 221 -4.03 7.49 5.99
N GLU A 222 -2.94 7.06 6.66
CA GLU A 222 -1.68 7.81 6.75
C GLU A 222 -1.05 8.14 5.39
N GLY A 223 -1.43 7.43 4.31
CA GLY A 223 -0.99 7.74 2.95
C GLY A 223 -1.27 9.19 2.56
N LEU A 224 -2.35 9.78 3.08
CA LEU A 224 -2.67 11.19 2.87
C LEU A 224 -1.56 12.11 3.42
N LEU A 225 -0.93 11.78 4.54
CA LEU A 225 0.17 12.56 5.11
C LEU A 225 1.38 12.60 4.18
N PHE A 226 1.64 11.49 3.49
CA PHE A 226 2.77 11.39 2.55
C PHE A 226 2.61 12.30 1.34
N SER A 227 1.41 12.78 1.02
CA SER A 227 1.20 13.80 -0.02
C SER A 227 1.87 15.16 0.28
N THR A 228 2.30 15.39 1.51
CA THR A 228 2.96 16.64 1.95
C THR A 228 4.43 16.74 1.55
N ILE A 229 5.02 15.69 0.99
CA ILE A 229 6.43 15.66 0.57
C ILE A 229 6.65 16.14 -0.88
N GLY A 230 5.56 16.31 -1.64
CA GLY A 230 5.60 16.45 -3.10
C GLY A 230 4.49 15.61 -3.73
N ASP A 231 4.74 15.07 -4.91
CA ASP A 231 3.77 14.28 -5.68
C ASP A 231 4.16 12.79 -5.78
N PRO A 232 4.16 12.02 -4.66
CA PRO A 232 4.30 10.58 -4.75
C PRO A 232 3.03 9.94 -5.34
N ASN A 233 3.11 8.67 -5.71
CA ASN A 233 1.94 7.81 -5.78
C ASN A 233 1.71 7.18 -4.40
N ILE A 234 0.50 7.24 -3.86
CA ILE A 234 0.10 6.51 -2.66
C ILE A 234 -0.85 5.37 -3.04
N THR A 235 -1.09 4.45 -2.12
CA THR A 235 -1.96 3.30 -2.39
C THR A 235 -3.21 3.28 -1.51
N MET A 236 -4.24 2.62 -2.01
CA MET A 236 -5.41 2.23 -1.22
C MET A 236 -5.69 0.74 -1.42
N GLY A 237 -6.10 0.06 -0.35
CA GLY A 237 -6.34 -1.37 -0.35
C GLY A 237 -7.72 -1.71 0.20
N THR A 238 -8.33 -2.77 -0.34
CA THR A 238 -9.59 -3.33 0.15
C THR A 238 -9.49 -3.78 1.60
N PHE A 239 -8.47 -4.59 1.90
CA PHE A 239 -8.31 -5.25 3.19
C PHE A 239 -7.13 -4.68 3.94
N GLU A 240 -7.00 -5.02 5.22
CA GLU A 240 -5.91 -4.52 6.06
C GLU A 240 -4.54 -4.98 5.56
N ASN A 241 -4.44 -6.22 5.06
CA ASN A 241 -3.20 -6.76 4.48
C ASN A 241 -2.80 -6.11 3.15
N THR A 242 -3.66 -5.30 2.54
CA THR A 242 -3.32 -4.44 1.39
C THR A 242 -3.16 -2.97 1.76
N ARG A 243 -3.29 -2.64 3.05
CA ARG A 243 -3.06 -1.31 3.63
C ARG A 243 -1.96 -1.31 4.70
N ILE A 244 -1.40 -2.47 4.99
CA ILE A 244 -0.31 -2.70 5.95
C ILE A 244 0.54 -3.83 5.36
N PHE A 245 1.80 -3.53 5.04
CA PHE A 245 2.72 -4.56 4.59
C PHE A 245 3.16 -5.42 5.79
N SER A 246 3.19 -6.73 5.58
CA SER A 246 3.73 -7.72 6.51
C SER A 246 4.19 -8.92 5.69
N VAL A 247 5.34 -9.51 6.06
CA VAL A 247 5.85 -10.72 5.38
C VAL A 247 5.04 -11.98 5.75
N ASP A 248 4.28 -11.96 6.85
CA ASP A 248 3.49 -13.11 7.30
C ASP A 248 2.43 -13.55 6.28
N LYS A 249 1.98 -12.62 5.42
CA LYS A 249 1.02 -12.94 4.36
C LYS A 249 1.61 -13.83 3.27
N PHE A 250 2.92 -14.08 3.24
CA PHE A 250 3.55 -15.02 2.31
C PHE A 250 3.65 -16.43 2.87
N VAL A 251 3.46 -16.61 4.17
CA VAL A 251 3.50 -17.91 4.83
C VAL A 251 2.13 -18.59 4.67
N GLU A 252 2.12 -19.90 4.45
CA GLU A 252 0.89 -20.70 4.51
C GLU A 252 0.47 -20.82 5.98
N SER A 253 -0.81 -20.58 6.26
CA SER A 253 -1.34 -20.73 7.61
C SER A 253 -2.48 -21.72 7.60
N ASP A 254 -2.34 -22.80 8.36
CA ASP A 254 -3.36 -23.86 8.50
C ASP A 254 -4.52 -23.46 9.43
N SER A 255 -4.48 -22.27 10.02
CA SER A 255 -5.52 -21.79 10.93
C SER A 255 -6.79 -21.39 10.17
N GLU A 256 -7.95 -21.90 10.58
CA GLU A 256 -9.25 -21.31 10.25
C GLU A 256 -9.31 -19.87 10.77
N ARG A 257 -9.14 -18.90 9.87
CA ARG A 257 -9.22 -17.47 10.23
C ARG A 257 -10.67 -17.03 10.15
N ARG A 258 -11.28 -16.73 11.30
CA ARG A 258 -12.57 -16.03 11.34
C ARG A 258 -12.42 -14.67 10.68
N GLY A 259 -13.32 -14.36 9.74
CA GLY A 259 -13.31 -13.08 9.04
C GLY A 259 -13.47 -11.90 10.01
N PRO A 260 -12.84 -10.75 9.70
CA PRO A 260 -12.93 -9.58 10.56
C PRO A 260 -14.38 -9.06 10.61
N ARG A 261 -14.73 -8.36 11.69
CA ARG A 261 -15.97 -7.58 11.75
C ARG A 261 -15.96 -6.52 10.64
N ALA A 262 -17.12 -6.26 10.05
CA ALA A 262 -17.28 -5.24 9.05
C ALA A 262 -16.94 -3.85 9.60
N ARG A 263 -16.29 -3.04 8.76
CA ARG A 263 -15.86 -1.69 9.10
C ARG A 263 -16.23 -0.76 7.96
N ILE A 264 -16.50 0.49 8.29
CA ILE A 264 -16.74 1.56 7.33
C ILE A 264 -15.75 2.70 7.59
N TYR A 265 -15.26 3.32 6.52
CA TYR A 265 -14.43 4.50 6.61
C TYR A 265 -15.30 5.72 6.87
N LEU A 266 -14.97 6.52 7.89
CA LEU A 266 -15.62 7.81 8.13
C LEU A 266 -14.61 8.91 7.85
N ALA A 267 -14.76 9.58 6.70
CA ALA A 267 -13.79 10.53 6.19
C ALA A 267 -13.49 11.68 7.17
N GLY A 268 -14.50 12.22 7.86
CA GLY A 268 -14.27 13.27 8.87
C GLY A 268 -13.68 12.77 10.19
N LEU A 269 -13.58 11.46 10.42
CA LEU A 269 -12.75 10.88 11.49
C LEU A 269 -11.34 10.48 11.00
N MET A 270 -11.11 10.50 9.68
CA MET A 270 -9.91 9.96 9.03
C MET A 270 -9.58 8.54 9.52
N ASN A 271 -10.61 7.70 9.70
CA ASN A 271 -10.43 6.37 10.24
C ASN A 271 -11.54 5.39 9.81
N TRP A 272 -11.23 4.11 9.91
CA TRP A 272 -12.20 3.03 9.81
C TRP A 272 -12.74 2.68 11.19
N VAL A 273 -14.06 2.67 11.36
CA VAL A 273 -14.75 2.22 12.58
C VAL A 273 -15.52 0.94 12.31
N GLN A 274 -15.89 0.17 13.35
CA GLN A 274 -16.81 -0.96 13.15
C GLN A 274 -18.14 -0.45 12.60
N PHE A 275 -18.78 -1.24 11.74
CA PHE A 275 -20.05 -0.83 11.11
C PHE A 275 -21.16 -0.58 12.14
N GLU A 276 -21.21 -1.40 13.20
CA GLU A 276 -22.08 -1.19 14.36
C GLU A 276 -21.80 0.14 15.07
N ASP A 277 -20.52 0.50 15.24
CA ASP A 277 -20.11 1.79 15.83
C ASP A 277 -20.60 2.96 14.97
N ALA A 278 -20.50 2.85 13.64
CA ALA A 278 -21.00 3.87 12.72
C ALA A 278 -22.52 4.06 12.84
N LYS A 279 -23.29 2.97 12.95
CA LYS A 279 -24.74 3.05 13.24
C LYS A 279 -25.02 3.74 14.57
N ARG A 280 -24.27 3.40 15.63
CA ARG A 280 -24.39 4.06 16.94
C ARG A 280 -24.06 5.56 16.85
N ILE A 281 -23.05 5.96 16.08
CA ILE A 281 -22.74 7.38 15.83
C ILE A 281 -23.93 8.06 15.14
N ARG A 282 -24.47 7.46 14.07
CA ARG A 282 -25.62 7.99 13.34
C ARG A 282 -26.82 8.23 14.25
N ASP A 283 -27.11 7.27 15.12
CA ASP A 283 -28.35 7.26 15.91
C ASP A 283 -28.22 8.10 17.20
N LEU A 284 -27.05 8.10 17.87
CA LEU A 284 -26.83 8.77 19.17
C LEU A 284 -26.15 10.15 19.05
N ALA A 285 -25.48 10.42 17.93
CA ALA A 285 -24.78 11.67 17.67
C ALA A 285 -24.99 12.15 16.22
N PRO A 286 -26.25 12.38 15.78
CA PRO A 286 -26.58 12.74 14.40
C PRO A 286 -25.89 14.03 13.92
N GLU A 287 -25.58 14.96 14.83
CA GLU A 287 -24.81 16.17 14.53
C GLU A 287 -23.33 15.90 14.24
N VAL A 288 -22.74 14.88 14.88
CA VAL A 288 -21.38 14.42 14.56
C VAL A 288 -21.42 13.61 13.27
N TRP A 289 -22.40 12.71 13.11
CA TRP A 289 -22.58 11.90 11.90
C TRP A 289 -22.55 12.74 10.62
N ARG A 290 -23.30 13.84 10.59
CA ARG A 290 -23.33 14.79 9.46
C ARG A 290 -21.99 15.42 9.11
N GLN A 291 -21.04 15.44 10.03
CA GLN A 291 -19.69 16.00 9.84
C GLN A 291 -18.65 14.94 9.50
N VAL A 292 -18.89 13.68 9.84
CA VAL A 292 -17.90 12.60 9.68
C VAL A 292 -18.21 11.62 8.57
N TYR A 293 -19.49 11.50 8.20
CA TYR A 293 -19.97 10.60 7.17
C TYR A 293 -20.16 11.35 5.84
N PHE A 294 -19.46 10.87 4.82
CA PHE A 294 -19.46 11.43 3.47
C PHE A 294 -20.10 10.39 2.55
N PRO A 295 -21.38 10.58 2.16
CA PRO A 295 -22.18 9.53 1.56
C PRO A 295 -21.65 9.13 0.18
N THR A 296 -21.86 7.86 -0.15
CA THR A 296 -21.66 7.29 -1.48
C THR A 296 -22.78 6.28 -1.71
N ASP A 297 -23.18 6.05 -2.96
CA ASP A 297 -24.24 5.07 -3.28
C ASP A 297 -23.97 3.70 -2.65
N TRP A 298 -22.71 3.26 -2.60
CA TRP A 298 -22.31 2.00 -1.96
C TRP A 298 -22.60 1.95 -0.47
N ALA A 299 -22.24 3.01 0.28
CA ALA A 299 -22.50 3.06 1.71
C ALA A 299 -23.98 3.23 2.04
N GLU A 300 -24.73 4.02 1.25
CA GLU A 300 -26.18 4.15 1.43
C GLU A 300 -26.88 2.79 1.23
N GLN A 301 -26.51 2.05 0.19
CA GLN A 301 -27.02 0.70 -0.03
C GLN A 301 -26.70 -0.22 1.16
N ALA A 302 -25.46 -0.18 1.69
CA ALA A 302 -25.07 -1.00 2.84
C ALA A 302 -25.83 -0.61 4.13
N LEU A 303 -26.04 0.67 4.38
CA LEU A 303 -26.76 1.18 5.55
C LEU A 303 -28.26 0.92 5.50
N ALA A 304 -28.83 0.82 4.30
CA ALA A 304 -30.24 0.51 4.07
C ALA A 304 -30.57 -0.99 4.21
N GLN A 305 -29.57 -1.89 4.19
CA GLN A 305 -29.83 -3.32 4.33
C GLN A 305 -30.30 -3.67 5.76
N PRO A 306 -31.25 -4.62 5.89
CA PRO A 306 -31.70 -5.09 7.20
C PRO A 306 -30.62 -5.89 7.95
N ILE A 307 -29.66 -6.45 7.23
CA ILE A 307 -28.58 -7.27 7.76
C ILE A 307 -27.26 -6.53 7.55
N ASP A 308 -26.42 -6.52 8.59
CA ASP A 308 -25.11 -5.92 8.51
C ASP A 308 -24.25 -6.60 7.43
N PRO A 309 -23.51 -5.81 6.64
CA PRO A 309 -22.65 -6.34 5.61
C PRO A 309 -21.55 -7.21 6.21
N THR A 310 -21.12 -8.21 5.46
CA THR A 310 -19.95 -9.02 5.83
C THR A 310 -18.70 -8.51 5.10
N PHE A 311 -17.52 -8.91 5.56
CA PHE A 311 -16.24 -8.55 4.91
C PHE A 311 -16.11 -9.08 3.46
N ASN A 312 -17.02 -9.96 3.02
CA ASN A 312 -17.06 -10.49 1.65
C ASN A 312 -17.96 -9.67 0.71
N GLN A 313 -18.48 -8.53 1.15
CA GLN A 313 -19.29 -7.65 0.32
C GLN A 313 -18.53 -6.37 -0.06
N PRO A 314 -18.64 -5.89 -1.32
CA PRO A 314 -17.81 -4.80 -1.83
C PRO A 314 -18.16 -3.43 -1.27
N ALA A 315 -19.40 -3.22 -0.82
CA ALA A 315 -19.98 -1.90 -0.61
C ALA A 315 -19.13 -1.00 0.32
N LEU A 316 -18.71 -1.51 1.48
CA LEU A 316 -17.92 -0.74 2.44
C LEU A 316 -16.52 -0.38 1.91
N TYR A 317 -15.96 -1.22 1.05
CA TYR A 317 -14.64 -1.02 0.46
C TYR A 317 -14.68 -0.05 -0.71
N LYS A 318 -15.68 -0.17 -1.58
CA LYS A 318 -15.90 0.80 -2.67
C LYS A 318 -16.25 2.20 -2.13
N HIS A 319 -17.02 2.27 -1.05
CA HIS A 319 -17.22 3.51 -0.31
C HIS A 319 -15.90 4.16 0.13
N TYR A 320 -14.97 3.37 0.69
CA TYR A 320 -13.65 3.87 1.06
C TYR A 320 -12.84 4.34 -0.15
N PHE A 321 -12.86 3.60 -1.26
CA PHE A 321 -12.13 3.98 -2.47
C PHE A 321 -12.57 5.35 -2.98
N LEU A 322 -13.87 5.58 -3.09
CA LEU A 322 -14.42 6.87 -3.52
C LEU A 322 -14.04 8.00 -2.55
N ASN A 323 -14.13 7.77 -1.23
CA ASN A 323 -13.70 8.78 -0.25
C ASN A 323 -12.19 9.09 -0.32
N MET A 324 -11.35 8.07 -0.54
CA MET A 324 -9.91 8.27 -0.74
C MET A 324 -9.63 9.02 -2.05
N GLN A 325 -10.37 8.72 -3.12
CA GLN A 325 -10.27 9.44 -4.39
C GLN A 325 -10.59 10.92 -4.21
N GLU A 326 -11.67 11.25 -3.49
CA GLU A 326 -12.03 12.64 -3.20
C GLU A 326 -10.96 13.34 -2.36
N HIS A 327 -10.44 12.69 -1.32
CA HIS A 327 -9.33 13.24 -0.54
C HIS A 327 -8.11 13.54 -1.43
N VAL A 328 -7.73 12.63 -2.33
CA VAL A 328 -6.58 12.83 -3.21
C VAL A 328 -6.85 13.88 -4.29
N ASN A 329 -8.05 13.92 -4.87
CA ASN A 329 -8.45 14.92 -5.86
C ASN A 329 -8.30 16.33 -5.33
N GLU A 330 -8.74 16.58 -4.09
CA GLU A 330 -8.59 17.88 -3.44
C GLU A 330 -7.13 18.23 -3.19
N LEU A 331 -6.30 17.26 -2.80
CA LEU A 331 -4.88 17.49 -2.56
C LEU A 331 -4.09 17.70 -3.86
N ARG A 332 -4.49 17.10 -4.99
CA ARG A 332 -3.75 17.17 -6.27
C ARG A 332 -3.54 18.59 -6.78
N SER A 333 -4.51 19.48 -6.59
CA SER A 333 -4.44 20.87 -7.03
C SER A 333 -3.62 21.78 -6.12
N MET A 334 -3.21 21.27 -4.96
CA MET A 334 -2.52 22.03 -3.91
C MET A 334 -1.01 21.81 -3.94
N THR A 335 -0.26 22.82 -3.50
CA THR A 335 1.16 22.70 -3.19
C THR A 335 1.38 21.85 -1.93
N PRO A 336 2.59 21.29 -1.71
CA PRO A 336 2.89 20.53 -0.50
C PRO A 336 2.61 21.28 0.82
N SER A 337 2.79 22.59 0.85
CA SER A 337 2.49 23.43 2.03
C SER A 337 0.99 23.57 2.27
N GLU A 338 0.20 23.79 1.22
CA GLU A 338 -1.26 23.85 1.31
C GLU A 338 -1.86 22.50 1.72
N ARG A 339 -1.37 21.40 1.14
CA ARG A 339 -1.73 20.03 1.54
C ARG A 339 -1.49 19.81 3.02
N ARG A 340 -0.31 20.22 3.52
CA ARG A 340 0.03 20.11 4.94
C ARG A 340 -0.94 20.90 5.81
N HIS A 341 -1.24 22.14 5.44
CA HIS A 341 -2.20 22.98 6.18
C HIS A 341 -3.58 22.34 6.24
N LEU A 342 -4.14 21.92 5.09
CA LEU A 342 -5.43 21.26 5.02
C LEU A 342 -5.46 19.98 5.88
N LEU A 343 -4.41 19.16 5.82
CA LEU A 343 -4.34 17.92 6.61
C LEU A 343 -4.24 18.21 8.11
N GLN A 344 -3.54 19.27 8.52
CA GLN A 344 -3.54 19.72 9.92
C GLN A 344 -4.95 20.14 10.37
N GLU A 345 -5.69 20.88 9.53
CA GLU A 345 -7.06 21.27 9.81
C GLU A 345 -8.01 20.07 9.91
N ARG A 346 -7.87 19.09 9.01
CA ARG A 346 -8.65 17.84 9.03
C ARG A 346 -8.37 17.01 10.27
N VAL A 347 -7.11 16.83 10.63
CA VAL A 347 -6.71 16.12 11.85
C VAL A 347 -7.29 16.83 13.09
N ALA A 348 -7.20 18.16 13.15
CA ALA A 348 -7.81 18.94 14.22
C ALA A 348 -9.35 18.82 14.24
N GLY A 349 -9.98 18.79 13.07
CA GLY A 349 -11.42 18.55 12.90
C GLY A 349 -11.83 17.18 13.42
N ALA A 350 -11.13 16.12 13.01
CA ALA A 350 -11.36 14.77 13.46
C ALA A 350 -11.21 14.64 14.99
N LEU A 351 -10.18 15.26 15.58
CA LEU A 351 -10.02 15.32 17.05
C LEU A 351 -11.21 15.99 17.74
N ARG A 352 -11.76 17.07 17.18
CA ARG A 352 -12.99 17.70 17.72
C ARG A 352 -14.19 16.75 17.63
N MET A 353 -14.32 16.01 16.52
CA MET A 353 -15.40 15.04 16.34
C MET A 353 -15.29 13.88 17.34
N TYR A 354 -14.10 13.35 17.56
CA TYR A 354 -13.88 12.32 18.57
C TYR A 354 -14.25 12.79 19.99
N ARG A 355 -13.85 14.02 20.38
CA ARG A 355 -14.25 14.61 21.68
C ARG A 355 -15.76 14.76 21.82
N ALA A 356 -16.46 15.08 20.73
CA ALA A 356 -17.92 15.15 20.73
C ALA A 356 -18.59 13.77 20.84
N LEU A 357 -17.92 12.70 20.41
CA LEU A 357 -18.40 11.33 20.48
C LEU A 357 -18.19 10.65 21.84
N GLU A 358 -17.07 10.95 22.52
CA GLU A 358 -16.68 10.33 23.80
C GLU A 358 -17.82 10.17 24.83
N PRO A 359 -18.69 11.17 25.09
CA PRO A 359 -19.76 11.01 26.07
C PRO A 359 -20.93 10.14 25.61
N ARG A 360 -21.01 9.76 24.32
CA ARG A 360 -22.19 9.13 23.72
C ARG A 360 -21.93 7.77 23.09
N VAL A 361 -20.74 7.57 22.53
CA VAL A 361 -20.39 6.36 21.79
C VAL A 361 -18.99 5.90 22.18
N GLN A 362 -18.91 4.70 22.75
CA GLN A 362 -17.64 4.03 22.98
C GLN A 362 -17.24 3.24 21.73
N LEU A 363 -16.16 3.69 21.10
CA LEU A 363 -15.54 3.04 19.95
C LEU A 363 -14.55 1.98 20.40
N GLU A 364 -14.48 0.90 19.63
CA GLU A 364 -13.47 -0.14 19.83
C GLU A 364 -12.05 0.35 19.53
N ARG A 365 -11.03 -0.36 20.04
CA ARG A 365 -9.60 0.01 20.00
C ARG A 365 -9.13 0.61 18.67
N HIS A 366 -9.44 -0.02 17.53
CA HIS A 366 -8.95 0.46 16.23
C HIS A 366 -9.77 1.61 15.63
N GLY A 367 -10.96 1.88 16.16
CA GLY A 367 -11.82 2.99 15.76
C GLY A 367 -11.54 4.29 16.52
N GLN A 368 -10.69 4.26 17.55
CA GLN A 368 -10.38 5.40 18.43
C GLN A 368 -9.43 6.42 17.79
N ALA A 369 -9.27 7.57 18.45
CA ALA A 369 -8.57 8.77 17.95
C ALA A 369 -7.04 8.76 18.13
N GLY A 370 -6.45 7.72 18.73
CA GLY A 370 -5.06 7.76 19.23
C GLY A 370 -4.00 8.08 18.16
N HIS A 371 -4.26 7.76 16.90
CA HIS A 371 -3.36 8.11 15.78
C HIS A 371 -3.32 9.60 15.46
N LEU A 372 -4.40 10.34 15.70
CA LEU A 372 -4.51 11.73 15.26
C LEU A 372 -3.53 12.65 15.99
N ALA A 373 -3.22 12.38 17.26
CA ALA A 373 -2.20 13.14 17.99
C ALA A 373 -0.80 12.96 17.36
N ALA A 374 -0.46 11.71 17.04
CA ALA A 374 0.80 11.39 16.38
C ALA A 374 0.91 12.03 14.99
N TRP A 375 -0.20 12.03 14.23
CA TRP A 375 -0.27 12.64 12.90
C TRP A 375 -0.14 14.14 12.95
N GLN A 376 -0.82 14.79 13.90
CA GLN A 376 -0.72 16.23 14.11
C GLN A 376 0.73 16.64 14.43
N GLN A 377 1.38 15.92 15.34
CA GLN A 377 2.77 16.18 15.70
C GLN A 377 3.73 15.97 14.52
N ALA A 378 3.53 14.90 13.74
CA ALA A 378 4.35 14.64 12.54
C ALA A 378 4.19 15.77 11.51
N LEU A 379 2.97 16.21 11.24
CA LEU A 379 2.70 17.33 10.31
C LEU A 379 3.24 18.68 10.78
N GLN A 380 3.38 18.89 12.10
CA GLN A 380 3.91 20.13 12.68
C GLN A 380 5.45 20.16 12.69
N THR A 381 6.09 19.00 12.77
CA THR A 381 7.55 18.88 12.97
C THR A 381 8.31 18.46 11.72
N PHE A 382 7.62 18.04 10.66
CA PHE A 382 8.16 17.86 9.30
C PHE A 382 8.08 19.14 8.49
#